data_AF-A0AAW0LED1-F1
#
_entry.id   AF-A0AAW0LED1-F1
#
_cell.length_a   1.000
_cell.length_b   1.000
_cell.length_c   1.000
_cell.angle_alpha   90.00
_cell.angle_beta   90.00
_cell.angle_gamma   90.00
#
_symmetry.space_group_name_H-M   'P 1'
#
loop_
_entity.id
_entity.type
_entity.pdbx_description
1 polymer ?
#
loop_
_entity_poly.entity_id
_entity_poly.type
_entity_poly.pdbx_seq_one_letter_code
_entity_poly.pdbx_strand_id
1 'polypeptide(L)' 'MDEGSPAWNKGRIFYTNAPKEVEEAHATQFAKDMESFLIARAQELVIGGLLALFIPAVPDNMSKSDIFGGSES' A
#
# COMPACT_ATOMS: atom_id res chain seq x y z
N MET A 1 14.63 -12.57 -2.37
CA MET A 1 14.77 -11.11 -2.40
C MET A 1 15.95 -10.78 -3.27
N ASP A 2 15.80 -9.82 -4.17
CA ASP A 2 16.88 -9.39 -5.05
C ASP A 2 17.56 -8.16 -4.43
N GLU A 3 18.74 -8.36 -3.82
CA GLU A 3 19.49 -7.29 -3.15
C GLU A 3 20.08 -6.27 -4.14
N GLY A 4 20.12 -6.59 -5.44
CA GLY A 4 20.51 -5.67 -6.49
C GLY A 4 19.38 -4.75 -6.97
N SER A 5 18.16 -4.99 -6.50
CA SER A 5 16.98 -4.20 -6.90
C SER A 5 17.03 -2.78 -6.34
N PRO A 6 16.71 -1.75 -7.15
CA PRO A 6 16.48 -0.39 -6.65
C PRO A 6 15.36 -0.31 -5.60
N ALA A 7 14.42 -1.25 -5.61
CA ALA A 7 13.35 -1.37 -4.63
C ALA A 7 13.73 -2.21 -3.39
N TRP A 8 15.01 -2.55 -3.21
CA TRP A 8 15.49 -3.28 -2.04
C TRP A 8 15.50 -2.38 -0.80
N ASN A 9 14.52 -2.59 0.09
CA ASN A 9 14.37 -1.81 1.33
C ASN A 9 15.24 -2.38 2.47
N LYS A 10 16.57 -2.31 2.34
CA LYS A 10 17.50 -2.93 3.28
C LYS A 10 17.26 -2.46 4.72
N GLY A 11 16.98 -3.41 5.61
CA GLY A 11 16.81 -3.16 7.05
C GLY A 11 15.49 -2.48 7.43
N ARG A 12 14.52 -2.39 6.52
CA ARG A 12 13.21 -1.78 6.76
C ARG A 12 12.11 -2.68 6.21
N ILE A 13 10.97 -2.70 6.90
CA ILE A 13 9.82 -3.55 6.54
C ILE A 13 8.64 -2.77 5.94
N PHE A 14 8.75 -1.44 5.87
CA PHE A 14 7.69 -0.56 5.41
C PHE A 14 8.26 0.61 4.60
N TYR A 15 7.46 1.21 3.71
CA TYR A 15 7.91 2.21 2.74
C TYR A 15 8.02 3.63 3.30
N THR A 16 7.66 3.84 4.57
CA THR A 16 7.86 5.10 5.30
C THR A 16 9.33 5.53 5.23
N ASN A 17 9.58 6.75 4.73
CA ASN A 17 10.94 7.29 4.49
C ASN A 17 11.82 6.43 3.56
N ALA A 18 11.24 5.55 2.76
CA ALA A 18 11.98 4.72 1.82
C ALA A 18 12.29 5.49 0.52
N PRO A 19 13.30 5.03 -0.25
CA PRO A 19 13.52 5.52 -1.60
C PRO A 19 12.24 5.42 -2.45
N LYS A 20 12.12 6.33 -3.43
CA LYS A 20 10.95 6.41 -4.31
C LYS A 20 10.63 5.07 -4.98
N GLU A 21 11.67 4.30 -5.32
CA GLU A 21 11.58 2.98 -5.94
C GLU A 21 10.89 1.96 -5.03
N VAL A 22 11.07 2.07 -3.70
CA VAL A 22 10.38 1.24 -2.71
C VAL A 22 8.91 1.70 -2.58
N GLU A 23 8.65 3.01 -2.56
CA GLU A 23 7.28 3.56 -2.53
C GLU A 23 6.49 3.10 -3.78
N GLU A 24 7.08 3.22 -4.97
CA GLU A 24 6.49 2.80 -6.25
C GLU A 24 6.28 1.28 -6.33
N ALA A 25 7.22 0.48 -5.83
CA ALA A 25 7.07 -0.97 -5.75
C ALA A 25 5.89 -1.36 -4.85
N HIS A 26 5.75 -0.72 -3.68
CA HIS A 26 4.61 -0.92 -2.80
C HIS A 26 3.29 -0.50 -3.44
N ALA A 27 3.23 0.66 -4.10
CA ALA A 27 2.03 1.13 -4.80
C ALA A 27 1.63 0.19 -5.95
N THR A 28 2.61 -0.27 -6.73
CA THR A 28 2.39 -1.22 -7.83
C THR A 28 1.84 -2.55 -7.32
N GLN A 29 2.38 -3.06 -6.21
CA GLN A 29 1.90 -4.30 -5.63
C GLN A 29 0.48 -4.14 -5.06
N PHE A 30 0.21 -3.04 -4.35
CA PHE A 30 -1.12 -2.74 -3.84
C PHE A 30 -2.17 -2.69 -4.97
N ALA A 31 -1.86 -2.05 -6.09
CA ALA A 31 -2.76 -1.99 -7.23
C ALA A 31 -3.09 -3.39 -7.80
N LYS A 32 -2.06 -4.24 -7.98
CA LYS A 32 -2.23 -5.62 -8.47
C LYS A 32 -3.06 -6.48 -7.51
N ASP A 33 -2.81 -6.34 -6.21
CA ASP A 33 -3.50 -7.11 -5.18
C ASP A 33 -4.98 -6.69 -5.07
N MET A 34 -5.24 -5.37 -5.11
CA MET A 34 -6.60 -4.83 -5.08
C MET A 34 -7.38 -5.18 -6.35
N GLU A 35 -6.75 -5.13 -7.53
CA GLU A 35 -7.37 -5.58 -8.78
C GLU A 35 -7.77 -7.06 -8.68
N SER A 36 -6.84 -7.92 -8.26
CA SER A 36 -7.09 -9.35 -8.11
C SER A 36 -8.22 -9.63 -7.10
N PHE A 37 -8.20 -8.92 -5.97
CA PHE A 37 -9.24 -9.01 -4.95
C PHE A 37 -10.62 -8.59 -5.49
N LEU A 38 -10.70 -7.47 -6.20
CA LEU A 38 -11.97 -6.96 -6.74
C LEU A 38 -12.51 -7.86 -7.86
N ILE A 39 -11.65 -8.43 -8.71
CA ILE A 39 -12.04 -9.41 -9.73
C ILE A 39 -12.66 -10.65 -9.07
N ALA A 40 -12.01 -11.19 -8.02
CA ALA A 40 -12.55 -12.33 -7.29
C ALA A 40 -13.90 -12.01 -6.64
N ARG A 41 -14.01 -10.87 -5.95
CA ARG A 41 -15.27 -10.44 -5.34
C ARG A 41 -16.38 -10.20 -6.37
N ALA A 42 -16.07 -9.69 -7.55
CA ALA A 42 -17.06 -9.49 -8.60
C ALA A 42 -17.70 -10.82 -9.07
N GLN A 43 -16.96 -11.93 -9.01
CA GLN A 43 -17.47 -13.26 -9.36
C GLN A 43 -18.28 -13.91 -8.24
N GLU A 44 -17.95 -13.62 -6.99
CA GLU A 44 -18.59 -14.20 -5.81
C GLU A 44 -19.80 -13.42 -5.32
N LEU A 45 -19.84 -12.10 -5.58
CA LEU A 45 -20.95 -11.25 -5.17
C LEU A 45 -22.21 -11.60 -5.97
N VAL A 46 -23.31 -11.72 -5.25
CA VAL A 46 -24.63 -11.87 -5.85
C VAL A 46 -25.02 -10.60 -6.61
N ILE A 47 -25.91 -10.74 -7.59
CA ILE A 47 -26.47 -9.59 -8.30
C ILE A 47 -27.16 -8.66 -7.29
N GLY A 48 -26.73 -7.40 -7.24
CA GLY A 48 -27.21 -6.42 -6.26
C GLY A 48 -26.56 -6.50 -4.87
N GLY A 49 -25.56 -7.36 -4.69
CA GLY A 49 -24.75 -7.44 -3.48
C GLY A 49 -23.88 -6.20 -3.29
N LEU A 50 -23.61 -5.85 -2.03
CA LEU A 50 -22.75 -4.73 -1.64
C LEU A 50 -21.45 -5.23 -1.03
N LEU A 51 -20.36 -4.52 -1.29
CA LEU A 51 -19.06 -4.71 -0.67
C LEU A 51 -18.67 -3.41 0.04
N ALA A 52 -18.38 -3.50 1.34
CA ALA A 52 -17.85 -2.39 2.13
C ALA A 52 -16.39 -2.68 2.50
N LEU A 53 -15.50 -1.71 2.30
CA LEU A 53 -14.07 -1.83 2.55
C LEU A 53 -13.62 -0.78 3.57
N PHE A 54 -12.88 -1.22 4.59
CA PHE A 54 -12.23 -0.36 5.57
C PHE A 54 -10.72 -0.47 5.37
N ILE A 55 -10.15 0.50 4.64
CA ILE A 55 -8.73 0.48 4.25
C ILE A 55 -8.03 1.68 4.90
N PRO A 56 -6.95 1.47 5.67
CA PRO A 56 -6.10 2.56 6.13
C PRO A 56 -5.49 3.32 4.94
N ALA A 57 -5.61 4.64 4.94
CA ALA A 57 -5.08 5.49 3.88
C ALA A 57 -4.34 6.69 4.47
N VAL A 58 -3.36 7.20 3.72
CA VAL A 58 -2.69 8.45 4.03
C VAL A 58 -3.48 9.60 3.39
N PRO A 59 -3.81 10.67 4.12
CA PRO A 59 -4.48 11.84 3.54
C PRO A 59 -3.61 12.56 2.51
N ASP A 60 -4.20 13.01 1.39
CA ASP A 60 -3.48 13.69 0.29
C ASP A 60 -2.78 14.99 0.71
N ASN A 61 -3.24 15.63 1.79
CA ASN A 61 -2.72 16.90 2.30
C ASN A 61 -1.68 16.73 3.41
N MET A 62 -1.28 15.49 3.73
CA MET A 62 -0.29 15.22 4.77
C MET A 62 1.11 15.34 4.19
N SER A 63 1.95 16.22 4.75
CA SER A 63 3.35 16.28 4.35
C SER A 63 4.04 14.97 4.75
N LYS A 64 5.05 14.53 4.00
CA LYS A 64 5.81 13.31 4.36
C LYS A 64 6.25 13.37 5.83
N SER A 65 6.71 14.52 6.32
CA SER A 65 7.03 14.79 7.73
C SER A 65 5.92 14.50 8.75
N ASP A 66 4.65 14.73 8.41
CA ASP A 66 3.52 14.53 9.33
C ASP A 66 3.18 13.04 9.50
N ILE A 67 3.47 12.22 8.49
CA ILE A 67 3.38 10.74 8.59
C ILE A 67 4.45 10.20 9.55
N PHE A 68 5.57 10.92 9.69
CA PHE A 68 6.77 10.49 10.41
C PHE A 68 6.86 10.98 11.86
N GLY A 69 5.93 11.82 12.30
CA GLY A 69 5.80 12.25 13.70
C GLY A 69 5.08 11.22 14.55
N GLY A 70 5.65 10.02 14.70
CA GLY A 70 5.26 9.17 15.81
C GLY A 70 5.59 9.93 17.10
N SER A 71 4.57 10.32 17.88
CA SER A 71 4.82 10.75 19.25
C SER A 71 5.40 9.54 19.99
N GLU A 72 6.72 9.55 20.21
CA GLU A 72 7.31 8.75 21.28
C GLU A 72 6.53 9.10 22.56
N SER A 73 5.79 8.12 23.07
CA SER A 73 5.15 8.15 24.38
C SER A 73 5.92 7.24 25.31
#